data_AF-A0A3D5D8X1-F1
#
_entry.id   AF-A0A3D5D8X1-F1
#
_cell.length_a   1.000
_cell.length_b   1.000
_cell.length_c   1.000
_cell.angle_alpha   90.00
_cell.angle_beta   90.00
_cell.angle_gamma   90.00
#
_symmetry.space_group_name_H-M   'P 1'
#
loop_
_entity.id
_entity.type
_entity.pdbx_description
1 polymer ?
#
loop_
_entity_poly.entity_id
_entity_poly.type
_entity_poly.pdbx_seq_one_letter_code
_entity_poly.pdbx_strand_id
1 'polypeptide(L)'
;IQKVKKLPQSDLWLFTARVKYGGTNLVVPMPVPVKWAGDKPVISMTNLKIPLLGTFSAQVVLDGNRYAGTWQHGKVGGHMFGAIVRPKK
;
A
#
# COMPACT_ATOMS: atom_id res chain seq x y z
N ILE A 1 6.23 -7.16 -0.91
CA ILE A 1 6.91 -5.83 -0.85
C ILE A 1 8.40 -6.09 -0.71
N GLN A 2 9.25 -5.43 -1.50
CA GLN A 2 10.70 -5.66 -1.47
C GLN A 2 11.41 -4.71 -0.51
N LYS A 3 11.00 -3.43 -0.49
CA LYS A 3 11.62 -2.40 0.35
C LYS A 3 10.61 -1.31 0.66
N VAL A 4 10.74 -0.72 1.85
CA VAL A 4 9.99 0.48 2.25
C VAL A 4 11.00 1.47 2.84
N LYS A 5 10.94 2.74 2.43
CA LYS A 5 11.81 3.82 2.95
C LYS A 5 10.99 5.11 3.16
N LYS A 6 11.08 5.73 4.34
CA LYS A 6 10.50 7.06 4.56
C LYS A 6 11.22 8.12 3.71
N LEU A 7 10.48 8.98 3.01
CA LEU A 7 11.06 10.07 2.24
C LEU A 7 11.34 11.28 3.15
N PRO A 8 12.38 12.09 2.85
CA PRO A 8 12.66 13.30 3.63
C PRO A 8 11.47 14.27 3.63
N GLN A 9 11.22 14.90 4.79
CA GLN A 9 10.33 16.06 4.95
C GLN A 9 8.86 15.86 4.51
N SER A 10 8.35 14.62 4.47
CA SER A 10 6.94 14.35 4.19
C SER A 10 6.42 13.10 4.91
N ASP A 11 5.10 12.91 4.90
CA ASP A 11 4.42 11.68 5.32
C ASP A 11 4.46 10.59 4.24
N LEU A 12 5.29 10.76 3.21
CA LEU A 12 5.41 9.81 2.12
C LEU A 12 6.46 8.75 2.45
N TRP A 13 6.09 7.52 2.16
CA TRP A 13 6.94 6.36 2.22
C TRP A 13 7.07 5.76 0.83
N LEU A 14 8.29 5.49 0.39
CA LEU A 14 8.55 4.85 -0.87
C LEU A 14 8.44 3.34 -0.71
N PHE A 15 7.37 2.76 -1.27
CA PHE A 15 7.16 1.32 -1.35
C PHE A 15 7.70 0.82 -2.68
N THR A 16 8.69 -0.06 -2.65
CA THR A 16 9.14 -0.80 -3.83
C THR A 16 8.45 -2.15 -3.84
N ALA A 17 7.46 -2.31 -4.71
CA ALA A 17 6.64 -3.50 -4.81
C ALA A 17 6.76 -4.16 -6.19
N ARG A 18 6.82 -5.49 -6.21
CA ARG A 18 6.71 -6.28 -7.43
C ARG A 18 5.22 -6.55 -7.69
N VAL A 19 4.70 -6.07 -8.80
CA VAL A 19 3.33 -6.29 -9.24
C VAL A 19 3.35 -7.38 -10.31
N LYS A 20 2.65 -8.48 -10.03
CA LYS A 20 2.41 -9.57 -10.98
C LYS A 20 0.91 -9.67 -11.25
N TYR A 21 0.46 -9.26 -12.43
CA TYR A 21 -0.96 -9.30 -12.80
C TYR A 21 -1.11 -9.30 -14.33
N GLY A 22 -2.00 -10.14 -14.87
CA GLY A 22 -2.37 -10.11 -16.30
C GLY A 22 -1.20 -10.20 -17.28
N GLY A 23 -0.19 -11.02 -16.99
CA GLY A 23 1.04 -11.15 -17.81
C GLY A 23 2.10 -10.07 -17.55
N THR A 24 1.78 -9.05 -16.77
CA THR A 24 2.71 -7.99 -16.36
C THR A 24 3.48 -8.43 -15.12
N ASN A 25 4.80 -8.25 -15.12
CA ASN A 25 5.68 -8.52 -13.98
C ASN A 25 6.72 -7.41 -13.86
N LEU A 26 6.42 -6.40 -13.06
CA LEU A 26 7.25 -5.20 -12.93
C LEU A 26 7.45 -4.78 -11.48
N VAL A 27 8.52 -4.02 -11.22
CA VAL A 27 8.83 -3.45 -9.91
C VAL A 27 8.51 -1.96 -9.95
N VAL A 28 7.55 -1.51 -9.14
CA VAL A 28 7.14 -0.10 -9.07
C VAL A 28 7.63 0.55 -7.78
N PRO A 29 8.30 1.71 -7.88
CA PRO A 29 8.47 2.63 -6.76
C PRO A 29 7.20 3.47 -6.58
N MET A 30 6.50 3.30 -5.46
CA MET A 30 5.26 4.02 -5.15
C MET A 30 5.46 4.92 -3.93
N PRO A 31 5.44 6.26 -4.07
CA PRO A 31 5.36 7.16 -2.94
C PRO A 31 3.94 7.08 -2.37
N VAL A 32 3.81 6.45 -1.20
CA VAL A 32 2.54 6.17 -0.53
C VAL A 32 2.45 7.02 0.74
N PRO A 33 1.36 7.78 0.94
CA PRO A 33 1.14 8.48 2.19
C PRO A 33 0.87 7.48 3.32
N VAL A 34 1.58 7.63 4.43
CA VAL A 34 1.30 6.91 5.67
C VAL A 34 1.02 7.93 6.75
N LYS A 35 -0.24 7.99 7.17
CA LYS A 35 -0.73 8.86 8.24
C LYS A 35 -0.79 8.09 9.55
N TRP A 36 -1.11 8.79 10.63
CA TRP A 36 -1.23 8.21 11.97
C TRP A 36 -2.62 8.49 12.54
N ALA A 37 -3.25 7.46 13.09
CA ALA A 37 -4.45 7.55 13.91
C ALA A 37 -4.05 7.13 15.34
N GLY A 38 -3.70 8.11 16.17
CA GLY A 38 -3.01 7.84 17.45
C GLY A 38 -1.64 7.18 17.20
N ASP A 39 -1.43 6.02 17.78
CA ASP A 39 -0.23 5.19 17.62
C ASP A 39 -0.30 4.24 16.41
N LYS A 40 -1.40 4.22 15.66
CA LYS A 40 -1.61 3.28 14.55
C LYS A 40 -1.26 3.92 13.20
N PRO A 41 -0.33 3.36 12.42
CA PRO A 41 -0.09 3.84 11.08
C PRO A 41 -1.22 3.41 10.13
N VAL A 42 -1.62 4.33 9.27
CA VAL A 42 -2.67 4.17 8.26
C VAL A 42 -2.07 4.44 6.89
N ILE A 43 -2.08 3.45 6.01
CA ILE A 43 -1.79 3.65 4.59
C ILE A 43 -2.97 4.41 3.99
N SER A 44 -2.72 5.62 3.46
CA SER A 44 -3.76 6.55 3.02
C SER A 44 -3.58 7.00 1.58
N MET A 45 -3.88 6.11 0.65
CA MET A 45 -3.85 6.39 -0.78
C MET A 45 -5.21 6.89 -1.24
N THR A 46 -5.24 8.05 -1.89
CA THR A 46 -6.45 8.61 -2.50
C THR A 46 -6.15 8.92 -3.97
N ASN A 47 -6.82 8.20 -4.87
CA ASN A 47 -6.72 8.36 -6.32
C ASN A 47 -5.26 8.40 -6.83
N LEU A 48 -4.38 7.58 -6.25
CA LEU A 48 -3.00 7.49 -6.67
C LEU A 48 -2.93 6.82 -8.04
N LYS A 49 -2.49 7.56 -9.05
CA LYS A 49 -2.24 7.04 -10.39
C LYS A 49 -0.89 6.32 -10.43
N ILE A 50 -0.93 5.02 -10.68
CA ILE A 50 0.26 4.21 -10.89
C ILE A 50 0.41 3.99 -12.41
N PRO A 51 1.52 4.41 -13.03
CA PRO A 51 1.76 4.19 -14.46
C PRO A 51 1.54 2.72 -14.84
N LEU A 52 0.88 2.49 -15.97
CA LEU A 52 0.53 1.18 -16.53
C LEU A 52 -0.46 0.32 -15.71
N LEU A 53 -0.70 0.64 -14.45
CA LEU A 53 -1.58 -0.13 -13.55
C LEU A 53 -2.89 0.58 -13.24
N GLY A 54 -3.00 1.87 -13.54
CA GLY A 54 -4.20 2.69 -13.35
C GLY A 54 -4.27 3.36 -11.98
N THR A 55 -5.47 3.75 -11.55
CA THR A 55 -5.66 4.57 -10.35
C THR A 55 -6.17 3.74 -9.18
N PHE A 56 -5.57 3.95 -8.00
CA PHE A 56 -5.87 3.20 -6.79
C PHE A 56 -6.17 4.14 -5.62
N SER A 57 -7.14 3.72 -4.81
CA SER A 57 -7.37 4.26 -3.47
C SER A 57 -7.30 3.12 -2.46
N ALA A 58 -6.73 3.38 -1.29
CA ALA A 58 -6.64 2.43 -0.21
C ALA A 58 -6.55 3.16 1.13
N GLN A 59 -7.31 2.67 2.12
CA GLN A 59 -7.26 3.16 3.50
C GLN A 59 -7.11 1.95 4.41
N VAL A 60 -5.91 1.74 4.94
CA VAL A 60 -5.54 0.50 5.64
C VAL A 60 -4.85 0.81 6.95
N VAL A 61 -5.46 0.46 8.06
CA VAL A 61 -4.83 0.54 9.38
C VAL A 61 -3.95 -0.69 9.60
N LEU A 62 -2.77 -0.46 10.15
CA LEU A 62 -1.88 -1.51 10.64
C LEU A 62 -1.94 -1.49 12.17
N ASP A 63 -2.28 -2.63 12.77
CA ASP A 63 -2.36 -2.77 14.23
C ASP A 63 -1.71 -4.08 14.68
N GLY A 64 -0.54 -3.95 15.32
CA GLY A 64 0.28 -5.08 15.74
C GLY A 64 0.63 -6.00 14.57
N ASN A 65 0.16 -7.24 14.63
CA ASN A 65 0.36 -8.25 13.59
C ASN A 65 -0.85 -8.38 12.64
N ARG A 66 -1.71 -7.37 12.56
CA ARG A 66 -2.91 -7.37 11.72
C ARG A 66 -3.00 -6.11 10.89
N TYR A 67 -3.79 -6.20 9.82
CA TYR A 67 -4.22 -5.04 9.05
C TYR A 67 -5.69 -5.19 8.67
N ALA A 68 -6.37 -4.05 8.49
CA ALA A 68 -7.74 -3.99 8.01
C ALA A 68 -7.97 -2.67 7.25
N GLY A 69 -8.88 -2.66 6.28
CA GLY A 69 -9.10 -1.48 5.46
C GLY A 69 -9.98 -1.69 4.24
N THR A 70 -10.03 -0.68 3.39
CA THR A 70 -10.69 -0.69 2.09
C THR A 70 -9.71 -0.42 0.96
N TRP A 71 -10.06 -0.88 -0.23
CA TRP A 71 -9.34 -0.58 -1.46
C TRP A 71 -10.32 -0.38 -2.62
N GLN A 72 -9.86 0.37 -3.62
CA GLN A 72 -10.61 0.61 -4.84
C GLN A 72 -9.66 0.79 -6.03
N HIS A 73 -10.05 0.22 -7.18
CA HIS A 73 -9.43 0.38 -8.48
C HIS A 73 -10.51 0.57 -9.55
N GLY A 74 -10.66 1.81 -10.03
CA GLY A 74 -11.75 2.16 -10.94
C GLY A 74 -13.13 1.89 -10.32
N LYS A 75 -13.93 1.04 -10.96
CA LYS A 75 -15.28 0.64 -10.50
C LYS A 75 -15.27 -0.56 -9.54
N VAL A 76 -14.12 -1.18 -9.32
CA VAL A 76 -13.99 -2.37 -8.47
C VAL A 76 -13.37 -1.94 -7.14
N GLY A 77 -13.85 -2.50 -6.04
CA GLY A 77 -13.29 -2.25 -4.72
C GLY A 77 -13.77 -3.28 -3.70
N GLY A 78 -13.34 -3.10 -2.46
CA GLY A 78 -13.77 -3.97 -1.37
C GLY A 78 -12.99 -3.75 -0.10
N HIS A 79 -13.06 -4.76 0.76
CA HIS A 79 -12.33 -4.79 2.03
C HIS A 79 -11.02 -5.56 1.87
N MET A 80 -10.04 -5.20 2.69
CA MET A 80 -8.80 -5.93 2.86
C MET A 80 -8.53 -6.10 4.35
N PHE A 81 -8.22 -7.31 4.76
CA PHE A 81 -7.82 -7.61 6.14
C PHE A 81 -6.95 -8.85 6.18
N GLY A 82 -6.16 -9.00 7.22
CA GLY A 82 -5.30 -10.17 7.38
C GLY A 82 -4.25 -10.03 8.47
N ALA A 83 -3.36 -11.02 8.53
CA ALA A 83 -2.23 -11.04 9.44
C ALA A 83 -0.93 -10.62 8.74
N ILE A 84 -0.10 -9.87 9.44
CA ILE A 84 1.25 -9.47 9.04
C ILE A 84 2.21 -10.53 9.59
N VAL A 85 2.85 -11.27 8.70
CA VAL A 85 3.78 -12.34 9.04
C VAL A 85 5.14 -12.10 8.39
N ARG A 86 6.22 -12.53 9.05
CA ARG A 86 7.54 -12.57 8.42
C ARG A 86 7.55 -13.66 7.35
N PRO A 87 8.13 -13.41 6.17
CA PRO A 87 8.33 -14.46 5.18
C PRO A 87 9.13 -15.62 5.80
N LYS A 88 8.75 -16.86 5.49
CA LYS A 88 9.61 -18.02 5.78
C LYS A 88 10.87 -17.87 4.92
N LYS A 89 12.03 -18.18 5.50
CA LYS A 89 13.32 -18.19 4.78
C LYS A 89 13.29 -19.21 3.64
#